data_AF-A0A759WJP7-F1
#
_entry.id   AF-A0A759WJP7-F1
#
_cell.length_a   1.000
_cell.length_b   1.000
_cell.length_c   1.000
_cell.angle_alpha   90.00
_cell.angle_beta   90.00
_cell.angle_gamma   90.00
#
_symmetry.space_group_name_H-M   'P 1'
#
loop_
_entity.id
_entity.type
_entity.pdbx_description
1 polymer ?
#
loop_
_entity_poly.entity_id
_entity_poly.type
_entity_poly.pdbx_seq_one_letter_code
_entity_poly.pdbx_strand_id
1 'polypeptide(L)'
;VDQAAGAMQKSQNGSDILDAALFRRNIGVYDASTSQKGLVRLSGGVSDADDTLAATSGAVKISYDTAQSAWRLAESKYTAEGATTGKAGLVQLVNSMGWSGSLVMPQAAVTTAIQNYPSLGKGQTLQDLRGSRSIDATYTNSTGFPIAVYVRISGGYSAVLYTFVNGIEFGGGGSTASNTSIATAFFIVPNGATYRVTATGASPALQMWSELR
;
A
#
# COMPACT_ATOMS: atom_id res chain seq x y z
N VAL A 1 -91.07 -11.08 -30.27
CA VAL A 1 -89.81 -11.59 -29.67
C VAL A 1 -90.05 -11.82 -28.19
N ASP A 2 -89.78 -13.02 -27.69
CA ASP A 2 -89.86 -13.30 -26.25
C ASP A 2 -88.63 -12.69 -25.57
N GLN A 3 -88.83 -11.58 -24.86
CA GLN A 3 -87.74 -10.87 -24.18
C GLN A 3 -87.23 -11.62 -22.94
N ALA A 4 -87.97 -12.60 -22.42
CA ALA A 4 -87.55 -13.39 -21.26
C ALA A 4 -86.50 -14.45 -21.62
N ALA A 5 -86.56 -14.98 -22.85
CA ALA A 5 -85.63 -16.02 -23.32
C ALA A 5 -84.19 -15.52 -23.51
N GLY A 6 -83.98 -14.22 -23.71
CA GLY A 6 -82.65 -13.61 -23.88
C GLY A 6 -82.07 -12.97 -22.61
N ALA A 7 -82.79 -13.01 -21.48
CA ALA A 7 -82.35 -12.43 -20.22
C ALA A 7 -81.53 -13.43 -19.38
N MET A 8 -80.65 -12.88 -18.53
CA MET A 8 -79.87 -13.66 -17.57
C MET A 8 -80.79 -14.39 -16.57
N GLN A 9 -80.57 -15.67 -16.37
CA GLN A 9 -81.37 -16.55 -15.53
C GLN A 9 -80.77 -16.65 -14.13
N LYS A 10 -81.56 -16.34 -13.10
CA LYS A 10 -81.12 -16.38 -11.70
C LYS A 10 -80.55 -17.74 -11.29
N SER A 11 -81.12 -18.83 -11.79
CA SER A 11 -80.69 -20.20 -11.50
C SER A 11 -79.31 -20.54 -12.06
N GLN A 12 -78.82 -19.78 -13.05
CA GLN A 12 -77.53 -20.00 -13.70
C GLN A 12 -76.38 -19.28 -12.98
N ASN A 13 -76.67 -18.36 -12.05
CA ASN A 13 -75.67 -17.61 -11.29
C ASN A 13 -74.56 -16.98 -12.19
N GLY A 14 -74.93 -16.52 -13.38
CA GLY A 14 -74.02 -15.87 -14.33
C GLY A 14 -73.20 -16.81 -15.21
N SER A 15 -73.41 -18.13 -15.17
CA SER A 15 -72.81 -19.06 -16.14
C SER A 15 -73.33 -18.85 -17.57
N ASP A 16 -74.48 -18.20 -17.71
CA ASP A 16 -75.15 -17.83 -18.96
C ASP A 16 -74.72 -16.46 -19.51
N ILE A 17 -73.70 -15.82 -18.91
CA ILE A 17 -73.07 -14.62 -19.47
C ILE A 17 -72.24 -15.00 -20.69
N LEU A 18 -72.69 -14.57 -21.87
CA LEU A 18 -72.03 -14.86 -23.15
C LEU A 18 -70.60 -14.33 -23.23
N ASP A 19 -70.32 -13.15 -22.66
CA ASP A 19 -68.99 -12.54 -22.62
C ASP A 19 -68.68 -12.00 -21.22
N ALA A 20 -68.07 -12.86 -20.40
CA ALA A 20 -67.69 -12.51 -19.04
C ALA A 20 -66.63 -11.39 -18.97
N ALA A 21 -65.80 -11.21 -20.01
CA ALA A 21 -64.79 -10.16 -20.04
C ALA A 21 -65.43 -8.79 -20.31
N LEU A 22 -66.35 -8.70 -21.26
CA LEU A 22 -67.16 -7.51 -21.50
C LEU A 22 -68.02 -7.17 -20.27
N PHE A 23 -68.62 -8.19 -19.63
CA PHE A 23 -69.40 -7.98 -18.41
C PHE A 23 -68.56 -7.36 -17.29
N ARG A 24 -67.37 -7.91 -16.99
CA ARG A 24 -66.43 -7.34 -15.99
C ARG A 24 -66.08 -5.88 -16.29
N ARG A 25 -65.82 -5.56 -17.55
CA ARG A 25 -65.55 -4.18 -18.00
C ARG A 25 -66.75 -3.26 -17.79
N ASN A 26 -67.96 -3.71 -18.10
CA ASN A 26 -69.18 -2.89 -17.96
C ASN A 26 -69.53 -2.60 -16.49
N ILE A 27 -69.17 -3.48 -15.56
CA ILE A 27 -69.35 -3.26 -14.11
C ILE A 27 -68.15 -2.59 -13.44
N GLY A 28 -67.13 -2.18 -14.21
CA GLY A 28 -65.97 -1.44 -13.69
C GLY A 28 -64.90 -2.29 -13.01
N VAL A 29 -64.84 -3.60 -13.27
CA VAL A 29 -63.77 -4.49 -12.79
C VAL A 29 -62.67 -4.57 -13.84
N TYR A 30 -61.50 -4.02 -13.50
CA TYR A 30 -60.32 -3.93 -14.36
C TYR A 30 -59.09 -4.50 -13.66
N ASP A 31 -58.07 -4.86 -14.42
CA ASP A 31 -56.73 -5.02 -13.89
C ASP A 31 -56.13 -3.63 -13.62
N ALA A 32 -55.29 -3.50 -12.58
CA ALA A 32 -54.67 -2.23 -12.27
C ALA A 32 -53.56 -1.88 -13.27
N SER A 33 -53.35 -0.59 -13.44
CA SER A 33 -52.19 -0.03 -14.14
C SER A 33 -51.74 1.25 -13.42
N THR A 34 -50.66 1.86 -13.90
CA THR A 34 -50.19 3.17 -13.39
C THR A 34 -51.18 4.31 -13.63
N SER A 35 -52.18 4.13 -14.51
CA SER A 35 -53.20 5.13 -14.83
C SER A 35 -54.63 4.70 -14.46
N GLN A 36 -54.83 3.44 -14.07
CA GLN A 36 -56.15 2.86 -13.80
C GLN A 36 -56.14 2.02 -12.53
N LYS A 37 -57.09 2.27 -11.63
CA LYS A 37 -57.32 1.41 -10.46
C LYS A 37 -57.89 0.06 -10.91
N GLY A 38 -57.49 -1.03 -10.26
CA GLY A 38 -57.99 -2.37 -10.58
C GLY A 38 -57.46 -3.45 -9.63
N LEU A 39 -57.67 -4.70 -10.01
CA LEU A 39 -57.17 -5.89 -9.33
C LEU A 39 -55.70 -6.12 -9.67
N VAL A 40 -54.94 -6.64 -8.72
CA VAL A 40 -53.51 -6.97 -8.88
C VAL A 40 -53.25 -8.35 -8.28
N ARG A 41 -52.36 -9.10 -8.91
CA ARG A 41 -51.83 -10.35 -8.35
C ARG A 41 -50.57 -10.05 -7.53
N LEU A 42 -50.39 -10.76 -6.43
CA LEU A 42 -49.23 -10.57 -5.56
C LEU A 42 -48.06 -11.47 -5.99
N SER A 43 -46.83 -10.97 -5.88
CA SER A 43 -45.59 -11.74 -6.09
C SER A 43 -44.73 -11.78 -4.83
N GLY A 44 -44.23 -12.98 -4.52
CA GLY A 44 -43.24 -13.23 -3.46
C GLY A 44 -41.80 -13.24 -3.97
N GLY A 45 -41.59 -13.20 -5.29
CA GLY A 45 -40.27 -13.20 -5.91
C GLY A 45 -39.61 -11.82 -5.90
N VAL A 46 -38.29 -11.79 -6.04
CA VAL A 46 -37.46 -10.57 -6.11
C VAL A 46 -36.57 -10.51 -7.35
N SER A 47 -36.69 -11.51 -8.23
CA SER A 47 -35.89 -11.65 -9.46
C SER A 47 -36.67 -11.28 -10.73
N ASP A 48 -38.00 -11.25 -10.64
CA ASP A 48 -38.87 -11.07 -11.80
C ASP A 48 -39.10 -9.57 -12.04
N ALA A 49 -38.97 -9.14 -13.30
CA ALA A 49 -39.21 -7.76 -13.72
C ALA A 49 -40.65 -7.59 -14.27
N ASP A 50 -41.66 -8.04 -13.52
CA ASP A 50 -43.06 -7.95 -13.89
C ASP A 50 -43.76 -6.79 -13.17
N ASP A 51 -44.01 -5.71 -13.91
CA ASP A 51 -44.68 -4.51 -13.41
C ASP A 51 -46.23 -4.66 -13.30
N THR A 52 -46.79 -5.83 -13.62
CA THR A 52 -48.23 -6.14 -13.46
C THR A 52 -48.57 -6.77 -12.11
N LEU A 53 -47.55 -7.13 -11.31
CA LEU A 53 -47.70 -7.78 -10.01
C LEU A 53 -47.30 -6.84 -8.87
N ALA A 54 -47.99 -6.91 -7.74
CA ALA A 54 -47.60 -6.17 -6.53
C ALA A 54 -46.67 -7.00 -5.64
N ALA A 55 -45.62 -6.38 -5.14
CA ALA A 55 -44.70 -7.02 -4.20
C ALA A 55 -45.38 -7.32 -2.86
N THR A 56 -45.17 -8.53 -2.35
CA THR A 56 -45.53 -8.89 -0.96
C THR A 56 -44.55 -8.27 0.03
N SER A 57 -44.96 -8.11 1.30
CA SER A 57 -44.05 -7.66 2.37
C SER A 57 -42.84 -8.59 2.55
N GLY A 58 -43.00 -9.89 2.27
CA GLY A 58 -41.91 -10.86 2.26
C GLY A 58 -40.87 -10.55 1.18
N ALA A 59 -41.31 -10.27 -0.05
CA ALA A 59 -40.42 -9.86 -1.14
C ALA A 59 -39.64 -8.58 -0.79
N VAL A 60 -40.34 -7.56 -0.27
CA VAL A 60 -39.71 -6.30 0.17
C VAL A 60 -38.66 -6.54 1.26
N LYS A 61 -38.97 -7.39 2.24
CA LYS A 61 -38.02 -7.73 3.32
C LYS A 61 -36.78 -8.45 2.78
N ILE A 62 -36.94 -9.38 1.85
CA ILE A 62 -35.81 -10.10 1.23
C ILE A 62 -34.88 -9.12 0.50
N SER A 63 -35.45 -8.20 -0.30
CA SER A 63 -34.66 -7.16 -0.98
C SER A 63 -33.92 -6.27 0.00
N TYR A 64 -34.58 -5.84 1.08
CA TYR A 64 -33.96 -5.02 2.13
C TYR A 64 -32.83 -5.75 2.86
N ASP A 65 -33.03 -6.99 3.28
CA ASP A 65 -32.02 -7.79 3.97
C ASP A 65 -30.79 -8.04 3.07
N THR A 66 -31.01 -8.25 1.77
CA THR A 66 -29.95 -8.39 0.77
C THR A 66 -29.14 -7.10 0.63
N ALA A 67 -29.80 -5.94 0.52
CA ALA A 67 -29.14 -4.65 0.46
C ALA A 67 -28.33 -4.36 1.73
N GLN A 68 -28.88 -4.63 2.91
CA GLN A 68 -28.18 -4.47 4.19
C GLN A 68 -26.96 -5.39 4.32
N SER A 69 -27.07 -6.62 3.81
CA SER A 69 -25.94 -7.56 3.78
C SER A 69 -24.82 -7.08 2.85
N ALA A 70 -25.17 -6.57 1.68
CA ALA A 70 -24.20 -5.98 0.75
C ALA A 70 -23.52 -4.73 1.34
N TRP A 71 -24.28 -3.86 2.01
CA TRP A 71 -23.76 -2.68 2.69
C TRP A 71 -22.76 -3.05 3.80
N ARG A 72 -23.12 -3.99 4.69
CA ARG A 72 -22.22 -4.49 5.74
C ARG A 72 -20.95 -5.12 5.18
N LEU A 73 -21.08 -5.87 4.07
CA LEU A 73 -19.92 -6.46 3.40
C LEU A 73 -18.98 -5.38 2.87
N ALA A 74 -19.52 -4.32 2.26
CA ALA A 74 -18.72 -3.19 1.80
C ALA A 74 -18.05 -2.46 2.97
N GLU A 75 -18.80 -2.16 4.04
CA GLU A 75 -18.29 -1.48 5.24
C GLU A 75 -17.20 -2.30 5.93
N SER A 76 -17.32 -3.63 5.99
CA SER A 76 -16.28 -4.50 6.57
C SER A 76 -15.00 -4.54 5.74
N LYS A 77 -15.11 -4.40 4.42
CA LYS A 77 -13.97 -4.51 3.48
C LYS A 77 -13.31 -3.18 3.17
N TYR A 78 -14.05 -2.09 3.20
CA TYR A 78 -13.61 -0.78 2.76
C TYR A 78 -14.01 0.29 3.77
N THR A 79 -13.08 1.18 4.12
CA THR A 79 -13.38 2.43 4.83
C THR A 79 -13.35 3.60 3.85
N ALA A 80 -14.25 4.57 4.03
CA ALA A 80 -14.09 5.89 3.43
C ALA A 80 -12.95 6.69 4.11
N GLU A 81 -12.56 6.28 5.32
CA GLU A 81 -11.59 6.96 6.21
C GLU A 81 -10.13 6.53 5.98
N GLY A 82 -9.83 5.93 4.82
CA GLY A 82 -8.49 5.54 4.42
C GLY A 82 -8.01 4.20 4.99
N ALA A 83 -6.99 3.61 4.35
CA ALA A 83 -6.48 2.30 4.74
C ALA A 83 -5.74 2.35 6.10
N THR A 84 -5.86 1.26 6.86
CA THR A 84 -5.11 1.02 8.10
C THR A 84 -4.35 -0.30 8.01
N THR A 85 -3.48 -0.59 8.97
CA THR A 85 -2.77 -1.88 9.03
C THR A 85 -3.69 -3.09 9.22
N GLY A 86 -4.93 -2.88 9.68
CA GLY A 86 -5.92 -3.94 9.89
C GLY A 86 -7.09 -3.94 8.90
N LYS A 87 -7.20 -2.95 7.99
CA LYS A 87 -8.36 -2.80 7.10
C LYS A 87 -8.01 -2.04 5.82
N ALA A 88 -8.45 -2.55 4.67
CA ALA A 88 -8.26 -1.91 3.38
C ALA A 88 -9.10 -0.62 3.25
N GLY A 89 -8.57 0.35 2.51
CA GLY A 89 -9.20 1.63 2.25
C GLY A 89 -8.47 2.38 1.14
N LEU A 90 -8.88 3.62 0.86
CA LEU A 90 -8.21 4.47 -0.12
C LEU A 90 -6.96 5.13 0.49
N VAL A 91 -5.88 5.24 -0.28
CA VAL A 91 -4.66 5.95 0.14
C VAL A 91 -4.20 6.87 -0.96
N GLN A 92 -3.69 8.04 -0.58
CA GLN A 92 -2.99 8.91 -1.51
C GLN A 92 -1.55 8.41 -1.70
N LEU A 93 -1.15 8.26 -2.96
CA LEU A 93 0.21 7.86 -3.32
C LEU A 93 1.14 9.06 -3.37
N VAL A 94 2.38 8.85 -2.93
CA VAL A 94 3.47 9.82 -3.05
C VAL A 94 4.66 9.22 -3.79
N ASN A 95 5.48 10.06 -4.41
CA ASN A 95 6.62 9.66 -5.23
C ASN A 95 7.97 10.14 -4.67
N SER A 96 8.00 10.66 -3.45
CA SER A 96 9.20 11.18 -2.79
C SER A 96 9.23 10.76 -1.32
N MET A 97 10.46 10.60 -0.79
CA MET A 97 10.66 10.28 0.62
C MET A 97 10.29 11.46 1.50
N GLY A 98 9.64 11.16 2.62
CA GLY A 98 9.19 12.17 3.58
C GLY A 98 8.75 11.53 4.89
N TRP A 99 8.12 12.31 5.74
CA TRP A 99 7.81 11.96 7.13
C TRP A 99 6.31 11.69 7.35
N SER A 100 5.57 11.37 6.29
CA SER A 100 4.11 11.19 6.39
C SER A 100 3.74 9.89 7.12
N GLY A 101 2.79 9.99 8.05
CA GLY A 101 2.18 8.84 8.72
C GLY A 101 0.93 8.29 8.02
N SER A 102 0.48 8.90 6.91
CA SER A 102 -0.80 8.58 6.25
C SER A 102 -0.70 8.36 4.74
N LEU A 103 0.45 8.64 4.12
CA LEU A 103 0.66 8.50 2.68
C LEU A 103 1.44 7.23 2.38
N VAL A 104 1.19 6.64 1.21
CA VAL A 104 1.84 5.39 0.78
C VAL A 104 2.76 5.64 -0.41
N MET A 105 3.97 5.09 -0.38
CA MET A 105 4.83 5.04 -1.55
C MET A 105 4.55 3.78 -2.38
N PRO A 106 4.41 3.87 -3.71
CA PRO A 106 4.30 2.70 -4.56
C PRO A 106 5.62 1.92 -4.57
N GLN A 107 5.53 0.60 -4.77
CA GLN A 107 6.70 -0.29 -4.79
C GLN A 107 7.78 0.18 -5.79
N ALA A 108 7.38 0.73 -6.93
CA ALA A 108 8.32 1.31 -7.89
C ALA A 108 9.13 2.47 -7.29
N ALA A 109 8.48 3.42 -6.59
CA ALA A 109 9.15 4.55 -5.95
C ALA A 109 10.07 4.09 -4.80
N VAL A 110 9.63 3.10 -4.00
CA VAL A 110 10.46 2.48 -2.95
C VAL A 110 11.70 1.82 -3.57
N THR A 111 11.52 1.08 -4.66
CA THR A 111 12.62 0.46 -5.39
C THR A 111 13.59 1.51 -5.92
N THR A 112 13.08 2.57 -6.56
CA THR A 112 13.90 3.70 -7.02
C THR A 112 14.67 4.34 -5.87
N ALA A 113 14.03 4.54 -4.71
CA ALA A 113 14.71 5.10 -3.55
C ALA A 113 15.85 4.19 -3.07
N ILE A 114 15.60 2.89 -2.89
CA ILE A 114 16.64 1.93 -2.47
C ILE A 114 17.77 1.82 -3.52
N GLN A 115 17.42 1.91 -4.80
CA GLN A 115 18.37 1.68 -5.88
C GLN A 115 19.23 2.92 -6.17
N ASN A 116 18.63 4.11 -6.16
CA ASN A 116 19.28 5.36 -6.57
C ASN A 116 19.88 6.14 -5.39
N TYR A 117 19.34 6.01 -4.17
CA TYR A 117 19.99 6.63 -3.02
C TYR A 117 21.16 5.76 -2.58
N PRO A 118 22.36 6.35 -2.45
CA PRO A 118 23.57 5.58 -2.29
C PRO A 118 23.71 5.05 -0.85
N SER A 119 23.33 3.79 -0.66
CA SER A 119 23.47 3.06 0.60
C SER A 119 24.81 2.33 0.69
N LEU A 120 25.42 2.36 1.87
CA LEU A 120 26.63 1.58 2.16
C LEU A 120 26.35 0.07 2.03
N GLY A 121 27.27 -0.66 1.40
CA GLY A 121 27.21 -2.11 1.20
C GLY A 121 26.46 -2.59 -0.04
N LYS A 122 25.75 -1.70 -0.75
CA LYS A 122 25.00 -2.09 -1.95
C LYS A 122 25.92 -2.20 -3.16
N GLY A 123 26.17 -3.42 -3.63
CA GLY A 123 27.02 -3.67 -4.82
C GLY A 123 28.51 -3.37 -4.59
N GLN A 124 28.90 -3.13 -3.34
CA GLN A 124 30.28 -2.85 -2.94
C GLN A 124 31.02 -4.13 -2.59
N THR A 125 32.33 -4.11 -2.77
CA THR A 125 33.23 -5.21 -2.39
C THR A 125 34.23 -4.73 -1.36
N LEU A 126 34.64 -5.63 -0.46
CA LEU A 126 35.74 -5.32 0.46
C LEU A 126 37.06 -5.50 -0.29
N GLN A 127 37.85 -4.43 -0.36
CA GLN A 127 39.12 -4.40 -1.07
C GLN A 127 40.26 -4.12 -0.10
N ASP A 128 41.35 -4.89 -0.17
CA ASP A 128 42.61 -4.52 0.47
C ASP A 128 43.36 -3.53 -0.42
N LEU A 129 43.55 -2.32 0.09
CA LEU A 129 44.16 -1.21 -0.61
C LEU A 129 45.46 -0.74 0.05
N ARG A 130 46.03 -1.52 0.99
CA ARG A 130 47.28 -1.18 1.67
C ARG A 130 48.41 -0.80 0.71
N GLY A 131 48.52 -1.49 -0.43
CA GLY A 131 49.56 -1.22 -1.44
C GLY A 131 49.35 0.08 -2.25
N SER A 132 48.17 0.69 -2.17
CA SER A 132 47.77 1.89 -2.95
C SER A 132 47.39 3.08 -2.07
N ARG A 133 47.60 2.95 -0.75
CA ARG A 133 47.21 3.91 0.26
C ARG A 133 48.38 4.20 1.19
N SER A 134 48.47 5.43 1.66
CA SER A 134 49.49 5.86 2.60
C SER A 134 48.88 6.79 3.64
N ILE A 135 49.53 6.83 4.80
CA ILE A 135 49.26 7.83 5.83
C ILE A 135 49.57 9.23 5.25
N ASP A 136 48.85 10.24 5.73
CA ASP A 136 48.91 11.66 5.37
C ASP A 136 48.53 12.02 3.92
N ALA A 137 48.35 11.03 3.05
CA ALA A 137 47.79 11.25 1.72
C ALA A 137 46.28 11.48 1.77
N THR A 138 45.80 12.39 0.92
CA THR A 138 44.37 12.70 0.78
C THR A 138 43.80 12.00 -0.45
N TYR A 139 42.68 11.32 -0.27
CA TYR A 139 41.95 10.58 -1.30
C TYR A 139 40.55 11.15 -1.48
N THR A 140 39.92 10.90 -2.62
CA THR A 140 38.51 11.26 -2.87
C THR A 140 37.70 9.99 -3.08
N ASN A 141 36.56 9.88 -2.41
CA ASN A 141 35.60 8.84 -2.74
C ASN A 141 34.82 9.25 -3.99
N SER A 142 35.10 8.58 -5.11
CA SER A 142 34.44 8.85 -6.40
C SER A 142 33.62 7.66 -6.91
N THR A 143 33.18 6.76 -6.03
CA THR A 143 32.50 5.51 -6.44
C THR A 143 31.02 5.69 -6.77
N GLY A 144 30.45 6.86 -6.52
CA GLY A 144 29.00 7.07 -6.58
C GLY A 144 28.27 6.70 -5.28
N PHE A 145 28.92 5.98 -4.36
CA PHE A 145 28.34 5.53 -3.09
C PHE A 145 29.22 5.91 -1.89
N PRO A 146 28.67 6.12 -0.67
CA PRO A 146 29.47 6.14 0.54
C PRO A 146 30.32 4.87 0.62
N ILE A 147 31.58 5.01 0.98
CA ILE A 147 32.47 3.88 1.25
C ILE A 147 32.70 3.77 2.76
N ALA A 148 33.05 2.59 3.24
CA ALA A 148 33.57 2.43 4.60
C ALA A 148 35.06 2.10 4.53
N VAL A 149 35.85 2.78 5.34
CA VAL A 149 37.31 2.68 5.37
C VAL A 149 37.74 2.15 6.72
N TYR A 150 38.55 1.09 6.71
CA TYR A 150 39.22 0.56 7.88
C TYR A 150 40.72 0.72 7.74
N VAL A 151 41.36 1.29 8.75
CA VAL A 151 42.82 1.45 8.80
C VAL A 151 43.35 0.89 10.10
N ARG A 152 44.50 0.21 10.02
CA ARG A 152 45.29 -0.22 11.16
C ARG A 152 46.73 0.24 10.99
N ILE A 153 47.29 0.82 12.03
CA ILE A 153 48.72 1.08 12.15
C ILE A 153 49.30 0.33 13.34
N SER A 154 50.62 0.16 13.31
CA SER A 154 51.43 -0.20 14.47
C SER A 154 52.37 0.94 14.83
N GLY A 155 52.83 0.98 16.07
CA GLY A 155 53.99 1.75 16.51
C GLY A 155 54.77 0.93 17.52
N GLY A 156 55.89 1.47 18.01
CA GLY A 156 56.65 0.92 19.13
C GLY A 156 55.82 1.05 20.42
N TYR A 157 56.27 1.90 21.34
CA TYR A 157 55.57 2.06 22.62
C TYR A 157 54.30 2.94 22.57
N SER A 158 54.03 3.59 21.43
CA SER A 158 52.82 4.38 21.21
C SER A 158 52.42 4.37 19.74
N ALA A 159 51.12 4.29 19.47
CA ALA A 159 50.52 4.46 18.15
C ALA A 159 49.21 5.23 18.28
N VAL A 160 49.03 6.29 17.50
CA VAL A 160 47.79 7.07 17.44
C VAL A 160 47.50 7.39 15.98
N LEU A 161 46.23 7.30 15.57
CA LEU A 161 45.78 7.75 14.27
C LEU A 161 44.52 8.60 14.39
N TYR A 162 44.37 9.52 13.44
CA TYR A 162 43.19 10.37 13.28
C TYR A 162 42.72 10.29 11.84
N THR A 163 41.41 10.25 11.64
CA THR A 163 40.78 10.18 10.32
C THR A 163 40.02 11.46 10.07
N PHE A 164 40.11 11.96 8.84
CA PHE A 164 39.49 13.20 8.42
C PHE A 164 38.61 12.95 7.21
N VAL A 165 37.43 13.55 7.20
CA VAL A 165 36.53 13.59 6.03
C VAL A 165 36.23 15.05 5.72
N ASN A 166 36.55 15.50 4.51
CA ASN A 166 36.52 16.92 4.13
C ASN A 166 37.28 17.84 5.11
N GLY A 167 38.39 17.34 5.67
CA GLY A 167 39.20 18.06 6.65
C GLY A 167 38.64 18.09 8.08
N ILE A 168 37.45 17.54 8.32
CA ILE A 168 36.86 17.42 9.66
C ILE A 168 37.32 16.09 10.27
N GLU A 169 37.88 16.14 11.48
CA GLU A 169 38.22 14.92 12.22
C GLU A 169 36.93 14.13 12.48
N PHE A 170 36.88 12.90 11.98
CA PHE A 170 35.68 12.06 11.96
C PHE A 170 35.87 10.76 12.75
N GLY A 171 37.08 10.49 13.22
CA GLY A 171 37.40 9.34 14.05
C GLY A 171 38.88 9.22 14.33
N GLY A 172 39.24 8.21 15.12
CA GLY A 172 40.62 7.96 15.49
C GLY A 172 40.74 6.78 16.46
N GLY A 173 41.97 6.45 16.80
CA GLY A 173 42.27 5.41 17.77
C GLY A 173 43.70 5.54 18.26
N GLY A 174 43.98 5.06 19.46
CA GLY A 174 45.32 5.11 20.02
C GLY A 174 45.57 4.01 21.03
N SER A 175 46.84 3.64 21.19
CA SER A 175 47.29 2.77 22.26
C SER A 175 48.73 3.06 22.66
N THR A 176 49.08 2.62 23.86
CA THR A 176 50.44 2.58 24.40
C THR A 176 50.71 1.19 24.94
N ALA A 177 51.90 0.66 24.68
CA ALA A 177 52.32 -0.66 25.13
C ALA A 177 53.84 -0.68 25.37
N SER A 178 54.35 -1.67 26.08
CA SER A 178 55.80 -1.77 26.36
C SER A 178 56.66 -2.02 25.11
N ASN A 179 56.09 -2.64 24.08
CA ASN A 179 56.84 -3.07 22.89
C ASN A 179 56.17 -2.61 21.60
N THR A 180 54.95 -3.07 21.32
CA THR A 180 54.22 -2.77 20.09
C THR A 180 52.82 -2.29 20.41
N SER A 181 52.51 -1.08 19.93
CA SER A 181 51.19 -0.45 20.05
C SER A 181 50.44 -0.59 18.74
N ILE A 182 49.13 -0.79 18.80
CA ILE A 182 48.25 -0.90 17.63
C ILE A 182 47.14 0.13 17.74
N ALA A 183 46.89 0.86 16.66
CA ALA A 183 45.76 1.78 16.57
C ALA A 183 44.93 1.44 15.32
N THR A 184 43.62 1.59 15.43
CA THR A 184 42.66 1.32 14.35
C THR A 184 41.62 2.43 14.26
N ALA A 185 41.13 2.71 13.06
CA ALA A 185 39.88 3.43 12.86
C ALA A 185 39.02 2.75 11.81
N PHE A 186 37.71 2.92 11.98
CA PHE A 186 36.68 2.60 11.01
C PHE A 186 35.81 3.83 10.81
N PHE A 187 35.59 4.25 9.57
CA PHE A 187 34.82 5.46 9.28
C PHE A 187 34.17 5.41 7.90
N ILE A 188 33.11 6.20 7.72
CA ILE A 188 32.36 6.30 6.47
C ILE A 188 32.82 7.56 5.72
N VAL A 189 32.97 7.45 4.40
CA VAL A 189 33.30 8.58 3.52
C VAL A 189 32.18 8.73 2.48
N PRO A 190 31.37 9.81 2.53
CA PRO A 190 30.35 10.07 1.52
C PRO A 190 30.94 10.16 0.10
N ASN A 191 30.13 9.85 -0.91
CA ASN A 191 30.53 10.07 -2.30
C ASN A 191 30.85 11.55 -2.55
N GLY A 192 31.93 11.83 -3.28
CA GLY A 192 32.46 13.16 -3.53
C GLY A 192 33.29 13.76 -2.39
N ALA A 193 33.30 13.16 -1.20
CA ALA A 193 34.10 13.66 -0.08
C ALA A 193 35.57 13.25 -0.20
N THR A 194 36.44 14.10 0.31
CA THR A 194 37.85 13.79 0.51
C THR A 194 38.06 13.13 1.87
N TYR A 195 39.08 12.29 1.99
CA TYR A 195 39.45 11.65 3.25
C TYR A 195 40.95 11.46 3.39
N ARG A 196 41.44 11.51 4.62
CA ARG A 196 42.86 11.34 4.98
C ARG A 196 42.96 10.63 6.32
N VAL A 197 43.98 9.81 6.48
CA VAL A 197 44.37 9.26 7.80
C VAL A 197 45.76 9.77 8.15
N THR A 198 45.90 10.37 9.32
CA THR A 198 47.20 10.81 9.86
C THR A 198 47.61 9.88 11.00
N ALA A 199 48.91 9.73 11.23
CA ALA A 199 49.42 8.90 12.33
C ALA A 199 50.52 9.62 13.11
N THR A 200 50.51 9.44 14.43
CA THR A 200 51.56 9.89 15.34
C THR A 200 51.94 8.75 16.30
N GLY A 201 53.07 8.89 16.98
CA GLY A 201 53.59 7.87 17.91
C GLY A 201 55.01 7.44 17.57
N ALA A 202 55.49 6.38 18.21
CA ALA A 202 56.85 5.90 18.07
C ALA A 202 56.97 5.04 16.80
N SER A 203 57.47 5.64 15.70
CA SER A 203 57.66 4.97 14.41
C SER A 203 56.38 4.31 13.84
N PRO A 204 55.33 5.10 13.54
CA PRO A 204 54.07 4.55 13.06
C PRO A 204 54.25 3.89 11.68
N ALA A 205 53.66 2.71 11.50
CA ALA A 205 53.70 1.96 10.25
C ALA A 205 52.30 1.47 9.87
N LEU A 206 51.91 1.66 8.61
CA LEU A 206 50.64 1.18 8.07
C LEU A 206 50.64 -0.35 7.98
N GLN A 207 49.67 -0.98 8.64
CA GLN A 207 49.51 -2.44 8.69
C GLN A 207 48.34 -2.95 7.84
N MET A 208 47.26 -2.19 7.76
CA MET A 208 46.09 -2.55 6.96
C MET A 208 45.38 -1.30 6.47
N TRP A 209 44.89 -1.35 5.25
CA TRP A 209 43.93 -0.38 4.72
C TRP A 209 42.94 -1.13 3.85
N SER A 210 41.69 -1.25 4.30
CA SER A 210 40.64 -1.87 3.51
C SER A 210 39.46 -0.91 3.33
N GLU A 211 38.83 -1.00 2.17
CA GLU A 211 37.66 -0.19 1.83
C GLU A 211 36.53 -1.09 1.35
N LEU A 212 35.34 -0.94 1.93
CA LEU A 212 34.10 -1.44 1.35
C LEU A 212 33.64 -0.40 0.34
N ARG A 213 33.78 -0.70 -0.96
CA ARG A 213 33.61 0.29 -2.03
C ARG A 213 33.07 -0.25 -3.34
#